data_AF-A0A0A2V3S1-F1
#
_entry.id   AF-A0A0A2V3S1-F1
#
_cell.length_a   1.000
_cell.length_b   1.000
_cell.length_c   1.000
_cell.angle_alpha   90.00
_cell.angle_beta   90.00
_cell.angle_gamma   90.00
#
_symmetry.space_group_name_H-M   'P 1'
#
loop_
_entity.id
_entity.type
_entity.pdbx_description
1 polymer ?
#
loop_
_entity_poly.entity_id
_entity_poly.type
_entity_poly.pdbx_seq_one_letter_code
_entity_poly.pdbx_strand_id
1 'polypeptide(L)'
;MRSSSNTTACKKISEGSIDLKAGEVDALEGPTDVGTGQADEDVQLSTLVGKLNERFGTEFTPADQLFFDQVRETAVAHEQLRQAVMANSIENFEPVFNKQLENLFIERMDGNEEIFVRLMNDEAFRSLASSHLMKAVYQQIKSQQPDD
;
A
#
# COMPACT_ATOMS: atom_id res chain seq x y z
N MET A 1 60.80 9.53 -15.93
CA MET A 1 61.03 10.98 -15.80
C MET A 1 59.68 11.68 -15.98
N ARG A 2 59.16 12.34 -14.93
CA ARG A 2 58.99 13.81 -14.83
C ARG A 2 58.29 14.42 -16.06
N SER A 3 57.28 15.27 -16.00
CA SER A 3 56.60 16.03 -14.94
C SER A 3 55.57 16.92 -15.65
N SER A 4 54.36 17.02 -15.08
CA SER A 4 53.52 18.23 -14.91
C SER A 4 53.11 19.16 -16.08
N SER A 5 51.77 19.30 -16.19
CA SER A 5 50.96 20.55 -16.20
C SER A 5 51.00 21.51 -17.42
N ASN A 6 49.83 21.86 -17.98
CA ASN A 6 49.03 23.08 -17.66
C ASN A 6 48.05 23.52 -18.79
N THR A 7 46.85 23.99 -18.37
CA THR A 7 46.19 25.25 -18.83
C THR A 7 45.35 25.32 -20.14
N THR A 8 44.02 25.28 -19.94
CA THR A 8 43.01 26.34 -20.25
C THR A 8 42.33 26.50 -21.64
N ALA A 9 41.00 26.74 -21.53
CA ALA A 9 40.08 27.56 -22.35
C ALA A 9 39.11 26.90 -23.36
N CYS A 10 37.82 27.15 -23.09
CA CYS A 10 36.65 26.97 -23.95
C CYS A 10 36.64 27.90 -25.18
N LYS A 11 36.11 27.40 -26.32
CA LYS A 11 35.19 28.11 -27.23
C LYS A 11 34.84 27.24 -28.44
N LYS A 12 33.54 27.04 -28.71
CA LYS A 12 32.99 27.27 -30.06
C LYS A 12 31.47 27.45 -29.97
N ILE A 13 31.09 28.68 -30.30
CA ILE A 13 29.75 29.13 -30.67
C ILE A 13 29.39 28.57 -32.06
N SER A 14 28.11 28.29 -32.29
CA SER A 14 27.50 28.41 -33.62
C SER A 14 26.02 28.71 -33.44
N GLU A 15 25.67 29.94 -33.77
CA GLU A 15 24.31 30.46 -33.94
C GLU A 15 23.62 29.77 -35.13
N GLY A 16 22.32 29.54 -35.00
CA GLY A 16 21.45 29.09 -36.08
C GLY A 16 20.02 29.57 -35.79
N SER A 17 19.59 30.59 -36.52
CA SER A 17 18.31 31.30 -36.40
C SER A 17 17.11 30.39 -36.63
N ILE A 18 16.03 30.60 -35.87
CA ILE A 18 14.69 30.16 -36.28
C ILE A 18 13.77 31.38 -36.30
N ASP A 19 13.17 31.52 -37.47
CA ASP A 19 12.39 32.64 -38.01
C ASP A 19 11.01 32.72 -37.35
N LEU A 20 10.62 33.92 -36.93
CA LEU A 20 9.31 34.25 -36.37
C LEU A 20 8.33 34.53 -37.53
N LYS A 21 7.36 33.63 -37.75
CA LYS A 21 6.14 33.97 -38.49
C LYS A 21 4.94 34.03 -37.55
N ALA A 22 4.48 35.26 -37.36
CA ALA A 22 3.18 35.58 -36.82
C ALA A 22 2.07 35.10 -37.77
N GLY A 23 1.07 34.44 -37.18
CA GLY A 23 -0.19 34.09 -37.81
C GLY A 23 -1.25 34.08 -36.72
N GLU A 24 -1.76 35.26 -36.41
CA GLU A 24 -2.89 35.51 -35.51
C GLU A 24 -4.19 35.32 -36.30
N VAL A 25 -5.14 34.52 -35.79
CA VAL A 25 -6.49 34.97 -35.40
C VAL A 25 -7.31 33.81 -34.80
N ASP A 26 -7.53 33.93 -33.48
CA ASP A 26 -8.80 33.94 -32.76
C ASP A 26 -9.93 32.94 -33.12
N ALA A 27 -10.34 32.12 -32.13
CA ALA A 27 -11.71 32.13 -31.60
C ALA A 27 -11.96 30.97 -30.58
N LEU A 28 -12.21 31.40 -29.34
CA LEU A 28 -13.21 30.89 -28.39
C LEU A 28 -12.91 29.66 -27.51
N GLU A 29 -13.22 29.88 -26.23
CA GLU A 29 -13.15 28.98 -25.08
C GLU A 29 -13.94 27.67 -25.26
N GLY A 30 -13.31 26.58 -24.85
CA GLY A 30 -13.99 25.48 -24.18
C GLY A 30 -13.37 25.33 -22.79
N PRO A 31 -14.16 25.14 -21.71
CA PRO A 31 -13.59 24.80 -20.42
C PRO A 31 -13.10 23.35 -20.48
N THR A 32 -11.85 23.15 -20.86
CA THR A 32 -11.13 21.91 -20.56
C THR A 32 -10.40 22.11 -19.24
N ASP A 33 -11.19 22.32 -18.18
CA ASP A 33 -10.78 22.06 -16.80
C ASP A 33 -10.77 20.55 -16.55
N VAL A 34 -10.13 19.81 -17.47
CA VAL A 34 -9.65 18.48 -17.17
C VAL A 34 -8.32 18.72 -16.48
N GLY A 35 -8.40 18.86 -15.16
CA GLY A 35 -7.28 18.49 -14.33
C GLY A 35 -6.88 17.09 -14.78
N THR A 36 -5.84 17.01 -15.61
CA THR A 36 -5.00 15.82 -15.67
C THR A 36 -4.28 15.78 -14.33
N GLY A 37 -5.05 15.53 -13.27
CA GLY A 37 -4.58 14.59 -12.29
C GLY A 37 -4.26 13.36 -13.13
N GLN A 38 -2.98 13.19 -13.43
CA GLN A 38 -2.45 11.85 -13.46
C GLN A 38 -3.11 11.18 -12.27
N ALA A 39 -4.04 10.27 -12.55
CA ALA A 39 -4.22 9.18 -11.62
C ALA A 39 -2.79 8.72 -11.39
N ASP A 40 -2.30 8.99 -10.18
CA ASP A 40 -1.09 8.42 -9.66
C ASP A 40 -1.43 6.92 -9.62
N GLU A 41 -1.37 6.31 -10.81
CA GLU A 41 -1.57 4.89 -11.03
C GLU A 41 -0.39 4.26 -10.30
N ASP A 42 -0.73 3.86 -9.09
CA ASP A 42 -0.12 2.75 -8.41
C ASP A 42 1.37 2.95 -8.08
N VAL A 43 1.61 3.81 -7.10
CA VAL A 43 2.27 3.25 -5.91
C VAL A 43 1.27 2.26 -5.29
N GLN A 44 1.03 1.12 -5.96
CA GLN A 44 0.42 -0.04 -5.34
C GLN A 44 1.33 -0.30 -4.15
N LEU A 45 0.87 0.06 -2.95
CA LEU A 45 1.52 -0.31 -1.71
C LEU A 45 1.69 -1.81 -1.81
N SER A 46 2.91 -2.25 -2.15
CA SER A 46 3.18 -3.66 -2.43
C SER A 46 2.82 -4.41 -1.16
N THR A 47 1.65 -5.06 -1.20
CA THR A 47 1.06 -5.73 -0.06
C THR A 47 1.96 -6.91 0.30
N LEU A 48 1.93 -7.32 1.56
CA LEU A 48 2.72 -8.49 1.96
C LEU A 48 2.29 -9.71 1.13
N VAL A 49 0.99 -9.85 0.91
CA VAL A 49 0.43 -10.85 0.00
C VAL A 49 1.02 -10.77 -1.40
N GLY A 50 1.09 -9.59 -2.02
CA GLY A 50 1.68 -9.44 -3.36
C GLY A 50 3.13 -9.93 -3.42
N LYS A 51 3.95 -9.54 -2.45
CA LYS A 51 5.35 -9.98 -2.34
C LYS A 51 5.49 -11.49 -2.14
N LEU A 52 4.58 -12.09 -1.37
CA LEU A 52 4.58 -13.54 -1.12
C LEU A 52 4.14 -14.32 -2.36
N ASN A 53 3.13 -13.83 -3.09
CA ASN A 53 2.69 -14.42 -4.35
C ASN A 53 3.80 -14.39 -5.39
N GLU A 54 4.44 -13.25 -5.61
CA GLU A 54 5.54 -13.09 -6.57
C GLU A 54 6.73 -13.99 -6.26
N ARG A 55 7.11 -14.08 -4.98
CA ARG A 55 8.31 -14.82 -4.57
C ARG A 55 8.11 -16.32 -4.46
N PHE A 56 6.93 -16.75 -4.03
CA PHE A 56 6.66 -18.15 -3.68
C PHE A 56 5.60 -18.81 -4.55
N GLY A 57 5.00 -18.10 -5.52
CA GLY A 57 3.95 -18.63 -6.38
C GLY A 57 2.67 -18.97 -5.62
N THR A 58 2.37 -18.23 -4.55
CA THR A 58 1.15 -18.42 -3.76
C THR A 58 -0.04 -17.74 -4.45
N GLU A 59 -1.25 -18.21 -4.11
CA GLU A 59 -2.52 -17.71 -4.66
C GLU A 59 -3.30 -16.88 -3.63
N PHE A 60 -2.58 -16.18 -2.74
CA PHE A 60 -3.26 -15.33 -1.75
C PHE A 60 -3.97 -14.17 -2.44
N THR A 61 -5.15 -13.87 -1.96
CA THR A 61 -6.01 -12.80 -2.44
C THR A 61 -5.83 -11.53 -1.62
N PRO A 62 -6.29 -10.37 -2.10
CA PRO A 62 -6.34 -9.16 -1.27
C PRO A 62 -7.11 -9.34 0.05
N ALA A 63 -8.05 -10.29 0.13
CA ALA A 63 -8.74 -10.58 1.38
C ALA A 63 -7.82 -11.25 2.42
N ASP A 64 -6.85 -12.05 1.97
CA ASP A 64 -5.88 -12.71 2.85
C ASP A 64 -4.89 -11.71 3.49
N GLN A 65 -4.75 -10.51 2.90
CA GLN A 65 -3.97 -9.43 3.50
C GLN A 65 -4.51 -9.03 4.88
N LEU A 66 -5.82 -9.19 5.12
CA LEU A 66 -6.45 -8.87 6.40
C LEU A 66 -5.85 -9.71 7.54
N PHE A 67 -5.44 -10.95 7.29
CA PHE A 67 -4.78 -11.78 8.32
C PHE A 67 -3.48 -11.13 8.78
N PHE A 68 -2.61 -10.76 7.84
CA PHE A 68 -1.33 -10.13 8.15
C PHE A 68 -1.49 -8.75 8.78
N ASP A 69 -2.50 -7.99 8.35
CA ASP A 69 -2.81 -6.70 8.96
C ASP A 69 -3.25 -6.87 10.41
N GLN A 70 -4.10 -7.85 10.73
CA GLN A 70 -4.48 -8.13 12.11
C GLN A 70 -3.30 -8.60 12.96
N VAL A 71 -2.38 -9.41 12.42
CA VAL A 71 -1.15 -9.82 13.13
C VAL A 71 -0.29 -8.59 13.47
N ARG A 72 -0.17 -7.64 12.53
CA ARG A 72 0.51 -6.36 12.79
C ARG A 72 -0.17 -5.58 13.91
N GLU A 73 -1.50 -5.47 13.92
CA GLU A 73 -2.23 -4.79 15.00
C GLU A 73 -2.00 -5.48 16.36
N THR A 74 -2.03 -6.82 16.41
CA THR A 74 -1.68 -7.57 17.63
C THR A 74 -0.25 -7.24 18.08
N ALA A 75 0.70 -7.18 17.15
CA ALA A 75 2.10 -6.84 17.45
C ALA A 75 2.27 -5.43 18.03
N VAL A 76 1.52 -4.46 17.49
CA VAL A 76 1.53 -3.06 17.97
C VAL A 76 0.95 -2.96 19.37
N ALA A 77 -0.06 -3.77 19.71
CA ALA A 77 -0.63 -3.85 21.05
C ALA A 77 0.23 -4.64 22.04
N HIS A 78 1.19 -5.45 21.57
CA HIS A 78 1.99 -6.34 22.41
C HIS A 78 3.05 -5.58 23.23
N GLU A 79 2.89 -5.55 24.55
CA GLU A 79 3.67 -4.68 25.44
C GLU A 79 5.19 -4.92 25.36
N GLN A 80 5.64 -6.18 25.26
CA GLN A 80 7.08 -6.46 25.15
C GLN A 80 7.68 -5.90 23.85
N LEU A 81 6.91 -5.89 22.76
CA LEU A 81 7.37 -5.34 21.48
C LEU A 81 7.42 -3.82 21.55
N ARG A 82 6.43 -3.19 22.19
CA ARG A 82 6.43 -1.73 22.44
C ARG A 82 7.66 -1.31 23.24
N GLN A 83 7.95 -2.01 24.35
CA GLN A 83 9.15 -1.74 25.16
C GLN A 83 10.44 -1.98 24.37
N ALA A 84 10.50 -3.04 23.55
CA ALA A 84 11.64 -3.32 22.71
C ALA A 84 11.88 -2.21 21.67
N VAL A 85 10.82 -1.68 21.04
CA VAL A 85 10.93 -0.55 20.11
C VAL A 85 11.44 0.71 20.82
N MET A 86 10.98 1.00 22.04
CA MET A 86 11.43 2.18 22.78
C MET A 86 12.89 2.09 23.26
N ALA A 87 13.39 0.87 23.49
CA ALA A 87 14.72 0.62 24.03
C ALA A 87 15.81 0.35 22.98
N ASN A 88 15.44 0.07 21.73
CA ASN A 88 16.38 -0.44 20.72
C ASN A 88 16.31 0.30 19.38
N SER A 89 17.41 0.30 18.63
CA SER A 89 17.41 0.59 17.19
C SER A 89 16.72 -0.54 16.42
N ILE A 90 16.36 -0.28 15.16
CA ILE A 90 15.68 -1.28 14.30
C ILE A 90 16.46 -2.60 14.17
N GLU A 91 17.79 -2.52 14.09
CA GLU A 91 18.72 -3.66 13.98
C GLU A 91 18.68 -4.56 15.23
N ASN A 92 18.51 -3.96 16.41
CA ASN A 92 18.43 -4.68 17.67
C ASN A 92 16.99 -5.14 18.00
N PHE A 93 16.00 -4.58 17.31
CA PHE A 93 14.59 -4.98 17.44
C PHE A 93 14.27 -6.27 16.69
N GLU A 94 14.83 -6.46 15.48
CA GLU A 94 14.57 -7.62 14.62
C GLU A 94 14.65 -8.99 15.36
N PRO A 95 15.72 -9.32 16.12
CA PRO A 95 15.78 -10.60 16.83
C PRO A 95 14.75 -10.73 17.95
N VAL A 96 14.27 -9.62 18.53
CA VAL A 96 13.18 -9.65 19.53
C VAL A 96 11.84 -9.90 18.83
N PHE A 97 11.60 -9.20 17.73
CA PHE A 97 10.40 -9.39 16.92
C PHE A 97 10.29 -10.83 16.40
N ASN A 98 11.37 -11.38 15.84
CA ASN A 98 11.38 -12.73 15.28
C ASN A 98 11.10 -13.81 16.34
N LYS A 99 11.48 -13.60 17.60
CA LYS A 99 11.14 -14.51 18.71
C LYS A 99 9.65 -14.47 19.08
N GLN A 100 9.02 -13.31 18.92
CA GLN A 100 7.60 -13.14 19.23
C GLN A 100 6.68 -13.42 18.04
N LEU A 101 7.21 -13.43 16.82
CA LEU A 101 6.41 -13.52 15.59
C LEU A 101 5.53 -14.78 15.55
N GLU A 102 6.05 -15.93 15.94
CA GLU A 102 5.26 -17.18 16.01
C GLU A 102 4.11 -17.06 17.02
N ASN A 103 4.38 -16.49 18.20
CA ASN A 103 3.36 -16.27 19.22
C ASN A 103 2.27 -15.31 18.72
N LEU A 104 2.64 -14.25 17.98
CA LEU A 104 1.66 -13.32 17.39
C LEU A 104 0.72 -14.01 16.40
N PHE A 105 1.23 -14.96 15.61
CA PHE A 105 0.39 -15.76 14.71
C PHE A 105 -0.57 -16.65 15.51
N ILE A 106 -0.10 -17.30 16.57
CA ILE A 106 -0.93 -18.15 17.45
C ILE A 106 -2.01 -17.30 18.13
N GLU A 107 -1.63 -16.19 18.78
CA GLU A 107 -2.57 -15.28 19.45
C GLU A 107 -3.67 -14.78 18.51
N ARG A 108 -3.31 -14.49 17.26
CA ARG A 108 -4.30 -14.06 16.26
C ARG A 108 -5.21 -15.20 15.81
N MET A 109 -4.67 -16.41 15.65
CA MET A 109 -5.48 -17.59 15.35
C MET A 109 -6.49 -17.87 16.48
N ASP A 110 -6.01 -17.90 17.71
CA ASP A 110 -6.83 -18.16 18.91
C ASP A 110 -7.93 -17.09 19.05
N GLY A 111 -7.59 -15.81 18.92
CA GLY A 111 -8.60 -14.76 18.99
C GLY A 111 -9.61 -14.81 17.83
N ASN A 112 -9.22 -15.31 16.65
CA ASN A 112 -10.17 -15.51 15.54
C ASN A 112 -11.09 -16.71 15.82
N GLU A 113 -10.57 -17.76 16.44
CA GLU A 113 -11.36 -18.88 16.93
C GLU A 113 -12.37 -18.43 17.99
N GLU A 114 -12.00 -17.56 18.94
CA GLU A 114 -12.93 -17.03 19.95
C GLU A 114 -14.13 -16.30 19.31
N ILE A 115 -13.86 -15.46 18.30
CA ILE A 115 -14.91 -14.77 17.54
C ILE A 115 -15.83 -15.79 16.86
N PHE A 116 -15.25 -16.82 16.24
CA PHE A 116 -16.00 -17.88 15.57
C PHE A 116 -16.86 -18.67 16.57
N VAL A 117 -16.30 -19.09 17.69
CA VAL A 117 -17.01 -19.79 18.77
C VAL A 117 -18.17 -18.95 19.28
N ARG A 118 -17.95 -17.65 19.49
CA ARG A 118 -19.01 -16.73 19.92
C ARG A 118 -20.10 -16.58 18.86
N LEU A 119 -19.75 -16.47 17.59
CA LEU A 119 -20.71 -16.45 16.47
C LEU A 119 -21.56 -17.72 16.42
N MET A 120 -21.01 -18.88 16.78
CA MET A 120 -21.75 -20.14 16.71
C MET A 120 -22.65 -20.36 17.94
N ASN A 121 -22.23 -19.87 19.11
CA ASN A 121 -22.90 -20.15 20.38
C ASN A 121 -23.88 -19.05 20.85
N ASP A 122 -23.74 -17.81 20.38
CA ASP A 122 -24.61 -16.69 20.74
C ASP A 122 -25.51 -16.30 19.54
N GLU A 123 -26.78 -16.68 19.60
CA GLU A 123 -27.75 -16.44 18.53
C GLU A 123 -27.99 -14.95 18.29
N ALA A 124 -28.02 -14.13 19.34
CA ALA A 124 -28.23 -12.69 19.21
C ALA A 124 -27.03 -12.04 18.52
N PHE A 125 -25.82 -12.41 18.93
CA PHE A 125 -24.58 -11.96 18.29
C PHE A 125 -24.53 -12.37 16.82
N ARG A 126 -24.85 -13.63 16.51
CA ARG A 126 -24.91 -14.16 15.14
C ARG A 126 -25.91 -13.42 14.26
N SER A 127 -27.12 -13.20 14.78
CA SER A 127 -28.20 -12.55 14.03
C SER A 127 -27.83 -11.11 13.66
N LEU A 128 -27.23 -10.37 14.60
CA LEU A 128 -26.72 -9.03 14.35
C LEU A 128 -25.63 -9.04 13.27
N ALA A 129 -24.59 -9.86 13.44
CA ALA A 129 -23.49 -9.97 12.49
C ALA A 129 -23.99 -10.36 11.09
N SER A 130 -24.89 -11.34 11.00
CA SER A 130 -25.49 -11.80 9.74
C SER A 130 -26.28 -10.69 9.04
N SER A 131 -27.10 -9.93 9.77
CA SER A 131 -27.87 -8.82 9.18
C SER A 131 -26.96 -7.74 8.60
N HIS A 132 -25.88 -7.40 9.30
CA HIS A 132 -24.89 -6.44 8.82
C HIS A 132 -24.15 -6.95 7.58
N LEU A 133 -23.65 -8.19 7.62
CA LEU A 133 -22.95 -8.81 6.48
C LEU A 133 -23.86 -8.91 5.26
N MET A 134 -25.11 -9.34 5.42
CA MET A 134 -26.07 -9.44 4.32
C MET A 134 -26.26 -8.10 3.61
N LYS A 135 -26.42 -7.00 4.36
CA LYS A 135 -26.58 -5.66 3.77
C LYS A 135 -25.32 -5.22 3.04
N ALA A 136 -24.15 -5.42 3.64
CA ALA A 136 -22.87 -5.05 3.03
C ALA A 136 -22.64 -5.81 1.72
N VAL A 137 -22.83 -7.14 1.72
CA VAL A 137 -22.70 -7.97 0.52
C VAL A 137 -23.71 -7.56 -0.55
N TYR A 138 -24.97 -7.35 -0.19
CA TYR A 138 -25.99 -6.91 -1.15
C TYR A 138 -25.64 -5.57 -1.80
N GLN A 139 -25.22 -4.59 -1.00
CA GLN A 139 -24.83 -3.26 -1.50
C GLN A 139 -23.60 -3.35 -2.39
N GLN A 140 -22.59 -4.13 -2.00
CA GLN A 140 -21.36 -4.29 -2.77
C GLN A 140 -21.65 -4.94 -4.12
N ILE A 141 -22.43 -6.03 -4.15
CA ILE A 141 -22.84 -6.68 -5.40
C ILE A 141 -23.61 -5.69 -6.28
N LYS A 142 -24.59 -4.98 -5.71
CA LYS A 142 -25.40 -4.01 -6.46
C LYS A 142 -24.55 -2.86 -7.04
N SER A 143 -23.56 -2.37 -6.30
CA SER A 143 -22.67 -1.30 -6.77
C SER A 143 -21.71 -1.74 -7.88
N GLN A 144 -21.46 -3.04 -8.00
CA GLN A 144 -20.57 -3.62 -9.01
C GLN A 144 -21.32 -4.04 -10.28
N GLN A 145 -22.65 -4.10 -10.25
CA GLN A 145 -23.45 -4.25 -11.47
C GLN A 145 -23.65 -2.86 -12.09
N PRO A 146 -23.14 -2.60 -13.32
CA PRO A 146 -23.53 -1.42 -14.06
C PRO A 146 -25.04 -1.48 -14.31
N ASP A 147 -25.74 -0.36 -14.18
CA ASP A 147 -27.14 -0.27 -14.62
C ASP A 147 -27.21 -0.68 -16.12
N ASP A 148 -27.98 -1.72 -16.44
CA ASP A 148 -28.35 -2.10 -17.81
C ASP A 148 -29.24 -1.02 -18.47
#